data_AF-A0A179SHG7-F1
#
_entry.id   AF-A0A179SHG7-F1
#
_cell.length_a   1.000
_cell.length_b   1.000
_cell.length_c   1.000
_cell.angle_alpha   90.00
_cell.angle_beta   90.00
_cell.angle_gamma   90.00
#
_symmetry.space_group_name_H-M   'P 1'
#
loop_
_entity.id
_entity.type
_entity.pdbx_description
1 polymer ?
#
loop_
_entity_poly.entity_id
_entity_poly.type
_entity_poly.pdbx_seq_one_letter_code
_entity_poly.pdbx_strand_id
1 'polypeptide(L)' 'MTERTFTSAEKLACVQREIGQRMRVYPRLVENRRLTQEKADREIACMRAIEADLQKLALAGDEDLFSRGGP' A
#
# COMPACT_ATOMS: atom_id res chain seq x y z
N MET A 1 -21.12 12.02 -0.98
CA MET A 1 -19.90 11.99 -0.14
C MET A 1 -18.83 12.70 -0.94
N THR A 2 -18.22 13.76 -0.42
CA THR A 2 -17.12 14.46 -1.11
C THR A 2 -15.89 13.57 -1.16
N GLU A 3 -15.37 13.30 -2.37
CA GLU A 3 -14.11 12.58 -2.57
C GLU A 3 -12.95 13.40 -1.98
N ARG A 4 -12.12 12.75 -1.15
CA ARG A 4 -10.89 13.36 -0.64
C ARG A 4 -9.74 12.93 -1.54
N THR A 5 -9.05 13.90 -2.13
CA THR A 5 -7.80 13.67 -2.85
C THR A 5 -6.66 13.55 -1.85
N PHE A 6 -5.79 12.57 -2.05
CA PHE A 6 -4.59 12.34 -1.25
C PHE A 6 -3.35 12.44 -2.13
N THR A 7 -2.34 13.12 -1.62
CA THR A 7 -1.01 13.23 -2.27
C THR A 7 -0.32 11.87 -2.34
N SER A 8 0.64 11.75 -3.26
CA SER A 8 1.46 10.54 -3.37
C SER A 8 2.22 10.22 -2.07
N ALA A 9 2.64 11.24 -1.32
CA ALA A 9 3.28 11.09 -0.02
C ALA A 9 2.34 10.52 1.06
N GLU A 10 1.08 10.99 1.12
CA GLU A 10 0.09 10.45 2.07
C GLU A 10 -0.25 8.99 1.78
N LYS A 11 -0.41 8.65 0.49
CA LYS A 11 -0.61 7.27 0.04
C LYS A 11 0.57 6.38 0.42
N LEU A 12 1.80 6.84 0.21
CA LEU A 12 3.02 6.12 0.57
C LEU A 12 3.11 5.85 2.08
N ALA A 13 2.86 6.88 2.90
CA ALA A 13 2.87 6.74 4.35
C ALA A 13 1.80 5.73 4.84
N CYS A 14 0.65 5.68 4.17
CA CYS A 14 -0.41 4.69 4.45
C CYS A 14 0.06 3.26 4.15
N VAL A 15 0.60 3.04 2.95
CA VAL A 15 1.12 1.73 2.51
C VAL A 15 2.22 1.22 3.45
N GLN A 16 3.13 2.08 3.87
CA GLN A 16 4.21 1.73 4.80
C GLN A 16 3.68 1.26 6.16
N ARG A 17 2.67 1.95 6.71
CA ARG A 17 2.02 1.53 7.96
C ARG A 17 1.35 0.17 7.80
N GLU A 18 0.65 -0.05 6.69
CA GLU A 18 -0.03 -1.33 6.41
C GLU A 18 0.97 -2.48 6.30
N ILE A 19 2.09 -2.29 5.58
CA ILE A 19 3.17 -3.29 5.52
C ILE A 19 3.68 -3.59 6.93
N GLY A 20 3.96 -2.56 7.74
CA GLY A 20 4.42 -2.75 9.12
C GLY A 20 3.43 -3.53 9.98
N GLN A 21 2.12 -3.24 9.84
CA GLN A 21 1.06 -3.99 10.52
C GLN A 21 1.02 -5.45 10.07
N ARG A 22 1.07 -5.72 8.76
CA ARG A 22 1.05 -7.09 8.22
C ARG A 22 2.26 -7.88 8.67
N MET A 23 3.46 -7.30 8.60
CA MET A 23 4.69 -7.94 9.11
C MET A 23 4.60 -8.32 10.59
N ARG A 24 3.83 -7.55 11.39
CA ARG A 24 3.62 -7.84 12.81
C ARG A 24 2.50 -8.86 13.06
N VAL A 25 1.39 -8.78 12.33
CA VAL A 25 0.16 -9.55 12.60
C VAL A 25 0.17 -10.90 11.88
N TYR A 26 0.67 -10.95 10.65
CA TYR A 26 0.59 -12.14 9.80
C TYR A 26 1.32 -13.35 10.38
N PRO A 27 2.51 -13.25 11.00
CA PRO A 27 3.15 -14.40 11.62
C PRO A 27 2.24 -15.11 12.63
N ARG A 28 1.58 -14.34 13.52
CA ARG A 28 0.61 -14.89 14.48
C ARG A 28 -0.60 -15.50 13.80
N LEU A 29 -1.08 -14.95 12.68
CA LEU A 29 -2.19 -15.53 11.93
C LEU A 29 -1.79 -16.84 11.25
N VAL A 30 -0.55 -16.94 10.76
CA VAL A 30 0.02 -18.16 10.17
C VAL A 30 0.18 -19.24 11.23
N GLU A 31 0.76 -18.93 12.39
CA GLU A 31 0.88 -19.85 13.53
C GLU A 31 -0.47 -20.42 13.95
N ASN A 32 -1.51 -19.57 13.98
CA ASN A 32 -2.87 -19.97 14.33
C ASN A 32 -3.66 -20.58 13.15
N ARG A 33 -3.01 -20.84 12.00
CA ARG A 33 -3.62 -21.40 10.78
C ARG A 33 -4.81 -20.59 10.23
N ARG A 34 -4.87 -19.30 10.53
CA ARG A 34 -5.88 -18.35 10.03
C ARG A 34 -5.45 -17.68 8.72
N LEU A 35 -4.19 -17.84 8.34
CA LEU A 35 -3.58 -17.37 7.09
C LEU A 35 -2.52 -18.39 6.67
N THR A 36 -2.35 -18.65 5.37
CA THR A 36 -1.23 -19.47 4.90
C THR A 36 0.02 -18.60 4.73
N GLN A 37 1.20 -19.18 4.94
CA GLN A 37 2.47 -18.48 4.71
C GLN A 37 2.54 -17.92 3.28
N GLU A 38 2.18 -18.73 2.28
CA GLU A 38 2.17 -18.33 0.87
C GLU A 38 1.29 -17.09 0.62
N LYS A 39 0.10 -17.03 1.23
CA LYS A 39 -0.80 -15.88 1.09
C LYS A 39 -0.23 -14.65 1.80
N ALA A 40 0.34 -14.81 2.99
CA ALA A 40 1.02 -13.74 3.71
C ALA A 40 2.15 -13.14 2.87
N ASP A 41 3.02 -13.98 2.31
CA ASP A 41 4.15 -13.58 1.49
C ASP A 41 3.69 -12.86 0.22
N ARG A 42 2.70 -13.41 -0.48
CA ARG A 42 2.13 -12.80 -1.68
C ARG A 42 1.56 -11.42 -1.40
N GLU A 43 0.79 -11.26 -0.33
CA GLU A 43 0.17 -9.99 0.02
C GLU A 43 1.21 -8.94 0.44
N ILE A 44 2.25 -9.33 1.20
CA ILE A 44 3.35 -8.44 1.56
C ILE A 44 4.14 -8.02 0.32
N ALA A 45 4.45 -8.96 -0.58
CA ALA A 45 5.14 -8.67 -1.84
C ALA A 45 4.34 -7.69 -2.71
N CYS A 46 3.02 -7.88 -2.79
CA CYS A 46 2.14 -6.96 -3.50
C CYS A 46 2.17 -5.54 -2.90
N MET A 47 2.07 -5.41 -1.57
CA MET A 47 2.16 -4.10 -0.91
C MET A 47 3.52 -3.42 -1.12
N ARG A 48 4.61 -4.19 -1.14
CA ARG A 48 5.96 -3.67 -1.44
C ARG A 48 6.10 -3.19 -2.89
N ALA A 49 5.46 -3.87 -3.84
CA ALA A 49 5.41 -3.41 -5.23
C ALA A 49 4.67 -2.07 -5.33
N ILE A 50 3.53 -1.93 -4.64
CA ILE A 50 2.78 -0.67 -4.57
C ILE A 50 3.63 0.45 -3.94
N GLU A 51 4.36 0.16 -2.86
CA GLU A 51 5.28 1.11 -2.23
C GLU A 51 6.32 1.63 -3.24
N ALA A 52 6.94 0.73 -4.00
CA ALA A 52 7.95 1.08 -4.99
C ALA A 52 7.38 1.94 -6.13
N ASP A 53 6.15 1.68 -6.57
CA ASP A 53 5.50 2.47 -7.61
C ASP A 53 5.10 3.86 -7.11
N LEU A 54 4.59 3.97 -5.89
CA LEU A 54 4.30 5.26 -5.25
C LEU A 54 5.56 6.09 -5.01
N GLN A 55 6.69 5.45 -4.67
CA GLN A 55 7.97 6.16 -4.57
C GLN A 55 8.37 6.78 -5.91
N LYS A 56 8.27 6.04 -7.02
CA LYS A 56 8.56 6.58 -8.36
C LYS A 56 7.68 7.80 -8.67
N LEU A 57 6.39 7.73 -8.35
CA LEU A 57 5.45 8.84 -8.55
C LEU A 57 5.79 10.06 -7.69
N ALA A 58 6.13 9.85 -6.41
CA ALA A 58 6.54 10.94 -5.52
C ALA A 58 7.83 11.62 -6.00
N LEU A 59 8.77 10.86 -6.56
CA LEU A 59 10.01 11.38 -7.16
C LEU A 59 9.78 12.11 -8.50
N ALA A 60 8.78 11.71 -9.28
CA ALA A 60 8.48 12.30 -10.59
C ALA A 60 7.88 13.72 -10.50
N GLY A 61 7.58 14.21 -9.30
CA GLY A 61 6.82 15.44 -9.09
C GLY A 61 5.33 15.17 -9.36
N ASP A 62 4.49 15.50 -8.38
CA ASP A 62 3.06 15.18 -8.33
C ASP A 62 2.27 15.92 -9.45
N GLU A 63 2.44 15.54 -10.72
CA GLU A 63 1.38 15.67 -11.72
C GLU A 63 0.42 14.51 -11.48
N ASP A 64 -0.51 14.79 -10.59
CA ASP A 64 -1.59 13.93 -10.14
C ASP A 64 -2.32 13.28 -11.33
N LEU A 65 -1.93 12.04 -11.63
CA LEU A 65 -2.53 11.18 -12.66
C LEU A 65 -4.02 10.93 -12.42
N PHE A 66 -4.52 11.14 -11.19
CA PHE A 66 -5.92 10.97 -10.82
C PHE A 66 -6.68 12.29 -10.66
N SER A 67 -6.02 13.46 -10.72
CA SER A 67 -6.69 14.78 -10.80
C SER A 67 -7.17 15.14 -12.20
N ARG A 68 -6.86 14.34 -13.23
CA ARG A 68 -7.60 14.39 -14.49
C ARG A 68 -8.94 13.68 -14.32
N GLY A 69 -9.76 14.23 -13.43
CA GLY A 69 -11.19 14.00 -13.44
C GLY A 69 -11.74 14.50 -14.77
N GLY A 70 -12.52 13.66 -15.43
CA GLY A 70 -13.33 14.10 -16.54
C GLY A 70 -14.43 13.09 -16.81
N PRO A 71 -15.56 13.56 -17.36
CA PRO A 71 -16.38 14.71 -16.94
C PRO A 71 -17.34 14.38 -15.79
#